data_AF-A0A6M4JB04-F1
#
_entry.id   AF-A0A6M4JB04-F1
#
_cell.length_a   1.000
_cell.length_b   1.000
_cell.length_c   1.000
_cell.angle_alpha   90.00
_cell.angle_beta   90.00
_cell.angle_gamma   90.00
#
_symmetry.space_group_name_H-M   'P 1'
#
loop_
_entity.id
_entity.type
_entity.pdbx_description
1 polymer ?
#
loop_
_entity_poly.entity_id
_entity_poly.type
_entity_poly.pdbx_seq_one_letter_code
_entity_poly.pdbx_strand_id
1 'polypeptide(L)'
;MTNLNVSYDESTPPQTQDNGGILSPNSWLMYLILGLILALIVSYILYKIIKQMVTKRKEIKKLKAKSSVNKEIYREYVISITEIIKYTNEQVKNFVPSIGKYKMQEIKDGAKNLLNILYNREDFQDFRESEKYQDFVKNIKILIDTNASTWSKTCKNEIEYFNNLYSHLQKDDSFLNYEKNVKESIERKFYEK
;
A
#
# COMPACT_ATOMS: atom_id res chain seq x y z
N MET A 1 -51.26 -100.66 -46.69
CA MET A 1 -51.54 -99.25 -46.34
C MET A 1 -50.24 -98.67 -45.79
N THR A 2 -49.61 -97.78 -46.61
CA THR A 2 -48.97 -96.49 -46.23
C THR A 2 -48.32 -96.40 -44.84
N ASN A 3 -47.01 -96.11 -44.68
CA ASN A 3 -46.23 -94.96 -45.18
C ASN A 3 -44.72 -95.35 -45.27
N LEU A 4 -43.91 -95.00 -46.29
CA LEU A 4 -43.27 -93.69 -46.58
C LEU A 4 -42.61 -93.09 -45.32
N ASN A 5 -41.35 -92.67 -45.23
CA ASN A 5 -40.39 -92.05 -46.16
C ASN A 5 -39.04 -92.09 -45.39
N VAL A 6 -37.90 -92.52 -45.93
CA VAL A 6 -36.89 -91.71 -46.66
C VAL A 6 -36.71 -90.30 -46.06
N SER A 7 -35.53 -89.98 -45.51
CA SER A 7 -34.54 -89.15 -46.22
C SER A 7 -33.27 -88.88 -45.40
N TYR A 8 -32.16 -88.81 -46.14
CA TYR A 8 -30.84 -88.28 -45.82
C TYR A 8 -30.91 -86.80 -45.40
N ASP A 9 -29.93 -86.29 -44.64
CA ASP A 9 -28.77 -85.59 -45.23
C ASP A 9 -27.83 -85.00 -44.17
N GLU A 10 -26.56 -85.06 -44.50
CA GLU A 10 -25.40 -84.45 -43.86
C GLU A 10 -25.41 -82.95 -44.19
N SER A 11 -25.47 -82.09 -43.17
CA SER A 11 -25.16 -80.67 -43.34
C SER A 11 -24.60 -80.07 -42.05
N THR A 12 -23.27 -79.92 -42.02
CA THR A 12 -22.58 -79.00 -41.13
C THR A 12 -23.19 -77.60 -41.25
N PRO A 13 -23.58 -76.95 -40.14
CA PRO A 13 -23.97 -75.55 -40.19
C PRO A 13 -22.74 -74.64 -40.40
N PRO A 14 -22.93 -73.50 -41.08
CA PRO A 14 -21.87 -72.61 -41.49
C PRO A 14 -21.23 -71.88 -40.30
N GLN A 15 -19.93 -71.61 -40.40
CA GLN A 15 -19.23 -70.66 -39.54
C GLN A 15 -19.83 -69.27 -39.76
N THR A 16 -20.68 -68.84 -38.83
CA THR A 16 -21.11 -67.44 -38.75
C THR A 16 -19.92 -66.61 -38.27
N GLN A 17 -19.33 -65.79 -39.15
CA GLN A 17 -18.54 -64.64 -38.73
C GLN A 17 -19.48 -63.67 -38.01
N ASP A 18 -19.47 -63.71 -36.68
CA ASP A 18 -20.12 -62.69 -35.86
C ASP A 18 -19.26 -61.42 -35.87
N ASN A 19 -19.50 -60.57 -36.86
CA ASN A 19 -19.18 -59.15 -36.79
C ASN A 19 -20.28 -58.46 -35.97
N GLY A 20 -20.28 -58.71 -34.66
CA GLY A 20 -21.30 -58.20 -33.75
C GLY A 20 -20.70 -57.79 -32.41
N GLY A 21 -20.70 -56.48 -32.14
CA GLY A 21 -20.73 -55.97 -30.78
C GLY A 21 -19.39 -55.55 -30.18
N ILE A 22 -18.97 -54.32 -30.49
CA ILE A 22 -18.20 -53.52 -29.52
C ILE A 22 -19.13 -53.21 -28.34
N LEU A 23 -19.26 -54.15 -27.40
CA LEU A 23 -19.66 -53.87 -26.03
C LEU A 23 -18.66 -54.59 -25.13
N SER A 24 -17.45 -54.02 -25.10
CA SER A 24 -16.38 -54.45 -24.21
C SER A 24 -16.75 -54.12 -22.75
N PRO A 25 -16.47 -55.01 -21.77
CA PRO A 25 -16.68 -54.77 -20.33
C PRO A 25 -15.75 -53.70 -19.72
N ASN A 26 -15.17 -52.82 -20.55
CA ASN A 26 -14.17 -51.82 -20.19
C ASN A 26 -14.73 -50.38 -20.19
N SER A 27 -16.04 -50.20 -20.33
CA SER A 27 -16.69 -48.87 -20.29
C SER A 27 -16.42 -48.12 -18.97
N TRP A 28 -16.29 -48.85 -17.86
CA TRP A 28 -15.99 -48.29 -16.53
C TRP A 28 -14.61 -47.61 -16.45
N LEU A 29 -13.60 -48.12 -17.16
CA LEU A 29 -12.25 -47.52 -17.22
C LEU A 29 -12.27 -46.13 -17.86
N MET A 30 -13.11 -45.93 -18.89
CA MET A 30 -13.25 -44.63 -19.54
C MET A 30 -13.94 -43.60 -18.64
N TYR A 31 -14.98 -44.00 -17.91
CA TYR A 31 -15.63 -43.14 -16.92
C TYR A 31 -14.72 -42.80 -15.74
N LEU A 32 -13.82 -43.72 -15.33
CA LEU A 32 -12.79 -43.44 -14.32
C LEU A 32 -11.77 -42.41 -14.77
N ILE A 33 -11.25 -42.53 -15.99
CA ILE A 33 -10.32 -41.54 -16.57
C ILE A 33 -10.99 -40.16 -16.65
N LEU A 34 -12.25 -40.11 -17.07
CA LEU A 34 -13.01 -38.87 -17.19
C LEU A 34 -13.26 -38.24 -15.81
N GLY A 35 -13.63 -39.05 -14.82
CA GLY A 35 -13.79 -38.61 -13.43
C GLY A 35 -12.50 -38.07 -12.82
N LEU A 36 -11.36 -38.70 -13.11
CA LEU A 36 -10.04 -38.25 -12.63
C LEU A 36 -9.66 -36.89 -13.22
N ILE A 37 -9.88 -36.70 -14.53
CA ILE A 37 -9.62 -35.41 -15.20
C ILE A 37 -10.53 -34.32 -14.63
N LEU A 38 -11.81 -34.62 -14.43
CA LEU A 38 -12.75 -33.67 -13.83
C LEU A 38 -12.36 -33.31 -12.39
N ALA A 39 -11.95 -34.30 -11.59
CA ALA A 39 -11.50 -34.10 -10.22
C ALA A 39 -10.26 -33.19 -10.17
N LEU A 40 -9.29 -33.39 -11.07
CA LEU A 40 -8.10 -32.53 -11.16
C LEU A 40 -8.46 -31.07 -11.52
N ILE A 41 -9.40 -30.87 -12.44
CA ILE A 41 -9.88 -29.53 -12.81
C ILE A 41 -10.56 -28.85 -11.61
N VAL A 42 -11.45 -29.57 -10.92
CA VAL A 42 -12.16 -29.07 -9.74
C VAL A 42 -11.15 -28.74 -8.62
N SER A 43 -10.23 -29.65 -8.31
CA SER A 43 -9.18 -29.41 -7.32
C SER A 43 -8.30 -28.20 -7.65
N TYR A 44 -7.96 -27.99 -8.93
CA TYR A 44 -7.20 -26.83 -9.37
C TYR A 44 -7.96 -25.51 -9.18
N ILE A 45 -9.27 -25.50 -9.49
CA ILE A 45 -10.13 -24.33 -9.28
C ILE A 45 -10.25 -24.00 -7.79
N LEU A 46 -10.52 -25.00 -6.94
CA LEU A 46 -10.57 -24.81 -5.48
C LEU A 46 -9.24 -24.26 -4.93
N TYR A 47 -8.11 -24.83 -5.35
CA TYR A 47 -6.78 -24.35 -4.96
C TYR A 47 -6.56 -22.89 -5.34
N LYS A 48 -6.94 -22.50 -6.57
CA LYS A 48 -6.79 -21.11 -7.05
C LYS A 48 -7.63 -20.14 -6.23
N ILE A 49 -8.88 -20.49 -5.90
CA ILE A 49 -9.78 -19.65 -5.09
C ILE A 49 -9.21 -19.46 -3.68
N ILE A 50 -8.81 -20.56 -3.02
CA ILE A 50 -8.25 -20.50 -1.66
C ILE A 50 -6.96 -19.67 -1.63
N LYS A 51 -6.05 -19.88 -2.61
CA LYS A 51 -4.80 -19.11 -2.72
C LYS A 51 -5.06 -17.61 -2.93
N GLN A 52 -6.05 -17.25 -3.74
CA GLN A 52 -6.43 -15.84 -3.93
C GLN A 52 -6.99 -15.22 -2.66
N MET A 53 -7.83 -15.92 -1.90
CA MET A 53 -8.37 -15.40 -0.63
C MET A 53 -7.28 -15.19 0.44
N VAL A 54 -6.33 -16.12 0.56
CA VAL A 54 -5.21 -16.00 1.51
C VAL A 54 -4.27 -14.86 1.14
N THR A 55 -3.98 -14.70 -0.16
CA THR A 55 -3.10 -13.62 -0.66
C THR A 55 -3.73 -12.25 -0.41
N LYS A 56 -5.01 -12.08 -0.75
CA LYS A 56 -5.76 -10.84 -0.49
C LYS A 56 -5.80 -10.49 0.99
N ARG A 57 -5.99 -11.46 1.90
CA ARG A 57 -5.98 -11.20 3.35
C ARG A 57 -4.62 -10.74 3.87
N LYS A 58 -3.52 -11.29 3.34
CA LYS A 58 -2.15 -10.87 3.71
C LYS A 58 -1.86 -9.47 3.17
N GLU A 59 -2.28 -9.16 1.95
CA GLU A 59 -2.16 -7.83 1.34
C GLU A 59 -2.97 -6.79 2.12
N ILE A 60 -4.22 -7.08 2.49
CA ILE A 60 -5.05 -6.17 3.30
C ILE A 60 -4.42 -5.92 4.68
N LYS A 61 -3.83 -6.94 5.32
CA LYS A 61 -3.12 -6.75 6.60
C LYS A 61 -1.88 -5.87 6.43
N LYS A 62 -1.10 -6.08 5.37
CA LYS A 62 0.05 -5.23 5.04
C LYS A 62 -0.36 -3.79 4.73
N LEU A 63 -1.43 -3.59 3.97
CA LEU A 63 -1.99 -2.28 3.65
C LEU A 63 -2.52 -1.58 4.90
N LYS A 64 -3.18 -2.30 5.81
CA LYS A 64 -3.64 -1.74 7.09
C LYS A 64 -2.48 -1.34 8.00
N ALA A 65 -1.45 -2.19 8.11
CA ALA A 65 -0.25 -1.88 8.89
C ALA A 65 0.52 -0.69 8.29
N LYS A 66 0.68 -0.62 6.96
CA LYS A 66 1.22 0.55 6.28
C LYS A 66 0.37 1.79 6.52
N SER A 67 -0.96 1.67 6.48
CA SER A 67 -1.85 2.81 6.70
C SER A 67 -1.80 3.36 8.12
N SER A 68 -1.62 2.52 9.15
CA SER A 68 -1.48 2.99 10.53
C SER A 68 -0.13 3.67 10.74
N VAL A 69 0.95 3.08 10.22
CA VAL A 69 2.30 3.65 10.26
C VAL A 69 2.34 4.99 9.52
N ASN A 70 1.78 5.07 8.31
CA ASN A 70 1.72 6.34 7.56
C ASN A 70 0.91 7.42 8.30
N LYS A 71 -0.09 7.05 9.10
CA LYS A 71 -0.87 8.03 9.88
C LYS A 71 -0.06 8.60 11.04
N GLU A 72 0.71 7.77 11.72
CA GLU A 72 1.60 8.17 12.81
C GLU A 72 2.74 9.05 12.28
N ILE A 73 3.42 8.58 11.24
CA ILE A 73 4.46 9.34 10.55
C ILE A 73 3.91 10.68 10.02
N TYR A 74 2.72 10.67 9.41
CA TYR A 74 2.07 11.91 8.94
C TYR A 74 1.85 12.90 10.09
N ARG A 75 1.36 12.42 11.24
CA ARG A 75 1.20 13.23 12.45
C ARG A 75 2.54 13.82 12.91
N GLU A 76 3.59 12.99 12.96
CA GLU A 76 4.94 13.43 13.35
C GLU A 76 5.46 14.55 12.44
N TYR A 77 5.26 14.43 11.12
CA TYR A 77 5.64 15.48 10.17
C TYR A 77 4.84 16.77 10.39
N VAL A 78 3.51 16.67 10.57
CA VAL A 78 2.67 17.85 10.83
C VAL A 78 3.16 18.60 12.07
N ILE A 79 3.46 17.88 13.17
CA ILE A 79 4.00 18.49 14.39
C ILE A 79 5.34 19.15 14.11
N SER A 80 6.25 18.43 13.46
CA SER A 80 7.61 18.92 13.16
C SER A 80 7.60 20.19 12.32
N ILE A 81 6.78 20.22 11.26
CA ILE A 81 6.67 21.36 10.36
C ILE A 81 6.05 22.56 11.08
N THR A 82 4.97 22.35 11.83
CA THR A 82 4.32 23.42 12.60
C THR A 82 5.27 24.03 13.63
N GLU A 83 6.05 23.22 14.34
CA GLU A 83 7.02 23.72 15.31
C GLU A 83 8.19 24.45 14.63
N ILE A 84 8.67 23.98 13.48
CA ILE A 84 9.68 24.73 12.69
C ILE A 84 9.13 26.09 12.27
N ILE A 85 7.89 26.16 11.79
CA ILE A 85 7.25 27.42 11.39
C ILE A 85 7.13 28.37 12.57
N LYS A 86 6.67 27.89 13.73
CA LYS A 86 6.54 28.71 14.95
C LYS A 86 7.90 29.24 15.39
N TYR A 87 8.88 28.35 15.55
CA TYR A 87 10.22 28.72 15.98
C TYR A 87 10.85 29.74 15.01
N THR A 88 10.74 29.50 13.71
CA THR A 88 11.27 30.41 12.69
C THR A 88 10.59 31.79 12.76
N ASN A 89 9.26 31.84 12.88
CA ASN A 89 8.55 33.10 13.00
C ASN A 89 8.92 33.88 14.28
N GLU A 90 9.16 33.18 15.39
CA GLU A 90 9.64 33.78 16.63
C GLU A 90 11.05 34.37 16.46
N GLN A 91 11.97 33.63 15.83
CA GLN A 91 13.33 34.13 15.55
C GLN A 91 13.31 35.33 14.61
N VAL A 92 12.48 35.31 13.56
CA VAL A 92 12.32 36.43 12.63
C VAL A 92 11.72 37.66 13.32
N LYS A 93 10.74 37.48 14.22
CA LYS A 93 10.11 38.58 14.97
C LYS A 93 11.07 39.22 15.98
N ASN A 94 11.90 38.41 16.62
CA ASN A 94 12.88 38.85 17.61
C ASN A 94 14.22 39.28 16.98
N PHE A 95 14.36 39.21 15.66
CA PHE A 95 15.57 39.60 14.96
C PHE A 95 15.78 41.13 15.04
N VAL A 96 16.87 41.54 15.69
CA VAL A 96 17.30 42.94 15.76
C VAL A 96 18.56 43.11 14.91
N PRO A 97 18.54 43.98 13.88
CA PRO A 97 19.72 44.25 13.06
C PRO A 97 20.92 44.73 13.89
N SER A 98 22.11 44.23 13.57
CA SER A 98 23.41 44.66 14.15
C SER A 98 23.60 44.43 15.66
N ILE A 99 22.61 43.90 16.38
CA ILE A 99 22.68 43.56 17.81
C ILE A 99 22.44 42.06 18.03
N GLY A 100 21.64 41.43 17.16
CA GLY A 100 21.28 40.02 17.28
C GLY A 100 22.48 39.07 17.20
N LYS A 101 22.41 37.99 17.98
CA LYS A 101 23.41 36.91 18.01
C LYS A 101 23.55 36.17 16.68
N TYR A 102 22.49 36.16 15.87
CA TYR A 102 22.43 35.44 14.60
C TYR A 102 22.00 36.37 13.48
N LYS A 103 22.56 36.17 12.28
CA LYS A 103 22.19 36.93 11.08
C LYS A 103 20.85 36.45 10.56
N MET A 104 20.08 37.37 9.95
CA MET A 104 18.81 37.05 9.29
C MET A 104 18.96 35.92 8.24
N GLN A 105 20.12 35.85 7.57
CA GLN A 105 20.40 34.77 6.63
C GLN A 105 20.55 33.41 7.31
N GLU A 106 21.14 33.35 8.50
CA GLU A 106 21.27 32.09 9.27
C GLU A 106 19.91 31.57 9.72
N ILE A 107 18.97 32.46 10.06
CA ILE A 107 17.60 32.09 10.40
C ILE A 107 16.87 31.49 9.18
N LYS A 108 17.07 32.09 8.01
CA LYS A 108 16.49 31.62 6.75
C LYS A 108 17.06 30.26 6.35
N ASP A 109 18.37 30.12 6.43
CA ASP A 109 19.09 28.91 6.05
C ASP A 109 18.76 27.77 7.01
N GLY A 110 18.67 28.04 8.32
CA GLY A 110 18.27 27.05 9.34
C GLY A 110 16.86 26.50 9.11
N ALA A 111 15.88 27.38 8.90
CA ALA A 111 14.51 26.97 8.60
C ALA A 111 14.42 26.15 7.31
N LYS A 112 15.11 26.58 6.25
CA LYS A 112 15.16 25.86 4.97
C LYS A 112 15.86 24.51 5.10
N ASN A 113 16.95 24.43 5.87
CA ASN A 113 17.70 23.21 6.08
C ASN A 113 16.84 22.16 6.81
N LEU A 114 16.19 22.54 7.91
CA LEU A 114 15.31 21.64 8.66
C LEU A 114 14.13 21.13 7.82
N LEU A 115 13.48 22.02 7.05
CA LEU A 115 12.42 21.61 6.14
C LEU A 115 12.92 20.69 5.01
N ASN A 116 14.12 20.95 4.47
CA ASN A 116 14.72 20.08 3.46
C ASN A 116 15.10 18.70 4.03
N ILE A 117 15.60 18.62 5.25
CA ILE A 117 15.90 17.35 5.93
C ILE A 117 14.62 16.52 6.07
N LEU A 118 13.50 17.16 6.45
CA LEU A 118 12.21 16.49 6.53
C LEU A 118 11.68 16.08 5.15
N TYR A 119 11.79 16.96 4.15
CA TYR A 119 11.31 16.69 2.80
C TYR A 119 12.11 15.60 2.08
N ASN A 120 13.41 15.47 2.34
CA ASN A 120 14.29 14.51 1.69
C ASN A 120 14.40 13.17 2.44
N ARG A 121 13.72 13.00 3.58
CA ARG A 121 13.71 11.72 4.30
C ARG A 121 13.08 10.62 3.44
N GLU A 122 13.59 9.40 3.53
CA GLU A 122 13.07 8.25 2.77
C GLU A 122 11.57 8.02 3.04
N ASP A 123 11.15 8.13 4.30
CA ASP A 123 9.75 8.01 4.71
C ASP A 123 8.83 9.07 4.05
N PHE A 124 9.41 10.17 3.56
CA PHE A 124 8.65 11.22 2.89
C PHE A 124 8.33 10.89 1.42
N GLN A 125 9.06 9.96 0.79
CA GLN A 125 8.78 9.47 -0.57
C GLN A 125 7.36 8.90 -0.66
N ASP A 126 6.93 8.15 0.35
CA ASP A 126 5.60 7.54 0.42
C ASP A 126 4.46 8.59 0.37
N PHE A 127 4.71 9.81 0.87
CA PHE A 127 3.74 10.92 0.76
C PHE A 127 3.76 11.57 -0.62
N ARG A 128 4.90 11.60 -1.32
CA ARG A 128 5.01 12.13 -2.69
C ARG A 128 4.28 11.27 -3.71
N GLU A 129 4.33 9.95 -3.54
CA GLU A 129 3.70 9.00 -4.45
C GLU A 129 2.18 8.87 -4.21
N SER A 130 1.71 9.29 -3.04
CA SER A 130 0.30 9.20 -2.68
C SER A 130 -0.50 10.42 -3.13
N GLU A 131 -1.58 10.18 -3.90
CA GLU A 131 -2.51 11.23 -4.34
C GLU A 131 -3.19 11.95 -3.16
N LYS A 132 -3.44 11.22 -2.06
CA LYS A 132 -4.11 11.75 -0.87
C LYS A 132 -3.31 12.85 -0.16
N TYR A 133 -1.99 12.85 -0.29
CA TYR A 133 -1.10 13.77 0.42
C TYR A 133 -0.46 14.82 -0.50
N GLN A 134 -0.97 14.98 -1.73
CA GLN A 134 -0.43 15.96 -2.69
C GLN A 134 -0.49 17.40 -2.17
N ASP A 135 -1.60 17.79 -1.52
CA ASP A 135 -1.73 19.13 -0.93
C ASP A 135 -0.71 19.35 0.19
N PHE A 136 -0.48 18.33 1.01
CA PHE A 136 0.52 18.36 2.07
C PHE A 136 1.93 18.56 1.51
N VAL A 137 2.32 17.74 0.52
CA VAL A 137 3.62 17.84 -0.15
C VAL A 137 3.80 19.19 -0.85
N LYS A 138 2.75 19.69 -1.51
CA LYS A 138 2.75 20.98 -2.19
C LYS A 138 2.95 22.13 -1.20
N ASN A 139 2.21 22.16 -0.09
CA ASN A 139 2.30 23.21 0.91
C ASN A 139 3.68 23.24 1.59
N ILE A 140 4.30 22.08 1.84
CA ILE A 140 5.68 22.01 2.35
C ILE A 140 6.67 22.57 1.33
N LYS A 141 6.52 22.18 0.06
CA LYS A 141 7.40 22.66 -1.00
C LYS A 141 7.32 24.19 -1.16
N ILE A 142 6.12 24.76 -1.09
CA ILE A 142 5.92 26.21 -1.10
C ILE A 142 6.65 26.88 0.07
N LEU A 143 6.62 26.30 1.27
CA LEU A 143 7.35 26.81 2.42
C LEU A 143 8.87 26.75 2.22
N ILE A 144 9.40 25.66 1.64
CA ILE A 144 10.84 25.50 1.34
C ILE A 144 11.31 26.51 0.28
N ASP A 145 10.51 26.72 -0.75
CA ASP A 145 10.82 27.61 -1.87
C ASP A 145 10.66 29.08 -1.47
N THR A 146 9.77 29.38 -0.53
CA THR A 146 9.52 30.75 -0.06
C THR A 146 10.48 31.15 1.06
N ASN A 147 10.93 32.40 1.03
CA ASN A 147 11.81 32.92 2.06
C ASN A 147 11.10 32.96 3.44
N ALA A 148 11.75 32.36 4.45
CA ALA A 148 11.26 32.35 5.83
C ALA A 148 10.92 33.74 6.39
N SER A 149 11.64 34.79 5.98
CA SER A 149 11.33 36.15 6.46
C SER A 149 10.00 36.70 5.96
N THR A 150 9.44 36.12 4.90
CA THR A 150 8.17 36.57 4.29
C THR A 150 7.01 35.61 4.55
N TRP A 151 7.24 34.48 5.24
CA TRP A 151 6.20 33.48 5.52
C TRP A 151 4.95 34.07 6.17
N SER A 152 5.13 35.00 7.12
CA SER A 152 4.01 35.68 7.79
C SER A 152 3.11 36.52 6.88
N LYS A 153 3.61 36.91 5.70
CA LYS A 153 2.89 37.74 4.71
C LYS A 153 2.41 36.93 3.51
N THR A 154 3.28 36.09 2.97
CA THR A 154 3.08 35.39 1.70
C THR A 154 2.53 33.98 1.87
N CYS A 155 2.92 33.28 2.95
CA CYS A 155 2.57 31.87 3.16
C CYS A 155 1.45 31.68 4.21
N LYS A 156 0.53 32.64 4.31
CA LYS A 156 -0.54 32.59 5.33
C LYS A 156 -1.42 31.36 5.18
N ASN A 157 -1.77 31.01 3.93
CA ASN A 157 -2.64 29.88 3.62
C ASN A 157 -1.99 28.55 3.99
N GLU A 158 -0.69 28.40 3.72
CA GLU A 158 0.09 27.21 4.03
C GLU A 158 0.28 27.05 5.54
N ILE A 159 0.59 28.14 6.24
CA ILE A 159 0.69 28.15 7.70
C ILE A 159 -0.66 27.81 8.33
N GLU A 160 -1.76 28.37 7.82
CA GLU A 160 -3.11 28.06 8.28
C GLU A 160 -3.48 26.60 8.01
N TYR A 161 -3.07 26.05 6.87
CA TYR A 161 -3.24 24.63 6.55
C TYR A 161 -2.54 23.74 7.59
N PHE A 162 -1.27 23.99 7.92
CA PHE A 162 -0.56 23.20 8.94
C PHE A 162 -1.12 23.42 10.35
N ASN A 163 -1.54 24.63 10.69
CA ASN A 163 -2.19 24.91 11.98
C ASN A 163 -3.54 24.20 12.11
N ASN A 164 -4.33 24.15 11.03
CA ASN A 164 -5.58 23.40 11.00
C ASN A 164 -5.31 21.90 11.11
N LEU A 165 -4.33 21.36 10.38
CA LEU A 165 -3.95 19.96 10.53
C LEU A 165 -3.53 19.65 11.96
N TYR A 166 -2.71 20.53 12.57
CA TYR A 166 -2.24 20.40 13.93
C TYR A 166 -3.38 20.49 14.97
N SER A 167 -4.36 21.37 14.78
CA SER A 167 -5.50 21.52 15.70
C SER A 167 -6.44 20.32 15.71
N HIS A 168 -6.51 19.58 14.61
CA HIS A 168 -7.29 18.35 14.48
C HIS A 168 -6.57 17.11 15.04
N LEU A 169 -5.31 17.23 15.47
CA LEU A 169 -4.60 16.15 16.12
C LEU A 169 -5.05 16.00 17.58
N GLN A 170 -5.47 14.79 17.95
CA GLN A 170 -5.70 14.42 19.35
C GLN A 170 -4.42 14.61 20.18
N LYS A 171 -4.48 15.41 21.24
CA LYS A 171 -3.34 15.68 22.12
C LYS A 171 -3.29 14.63 23.23
N ASP A 172 -2.65 13.51 22.93
CA ASP A 172 -2.32 12.45 23.87
C ASP A 172 -0.93 12.68 24.49
N ASP A 173 -0.58 11.93 25.54
CA ASP A 173 0.72 12.09 26.21
C ASP A 173 1.92 11.83 25.27
N SER A 174 1.75 10.93 24.30
CA SER A 174 2.75 10.67 23.25
C SER A 174 3.01 11.91 22.39
N PHE A 175 1.94 12.64 22.03
CA PHE A 175 2.03 13.88 21.28
C PHE A 175 2.82 14.95 22.03
N LEU A 176 2.53 15.16 23.31
CA LEU A 176 3.20 16.19 24.13
C LEU A 176 4.69 15.87 24.29
N ASN A 177 5.03 14.59 24.48
CA ASN A 177 6.41 14.16 24.60
C ASN A 177 7.16 14.31 23.26
N TYR A 178 6.53 13.95 22.14
CA TYR A 178 7.10 14.13 20.81
C TYR A 178 7.29 15.60 20.46
N GLU A 179 6.29 16.45 20.72
CA GLU A 179 6.36 17.91 20.51
C GLU A 179 7.54 18.51 21.28
N LYS A 180 7.73 18.11 22.55
CA LYS A 180 8.86 18.53 23.36
C LYS A 180 10.20 18.10 22.74
N ASN A 181 10.33 16.84 22.34
CA ASN A 181 11.55 16.31 21.72
C ASN A 181 11.88 17.02 20.39
N VAL A 182 10.84 17.31 19.60
CA VAL A 182 10.97 18.07 18.35
C VAL A 182 11.46 19.47 18.64
N LYS A 183 10.88 20.17 19.62
CA LYS A 183 11.30 21.52 20.00
C LYS A 183 12.77 21.55 20.43
N GLU A 184 13.19 20.64 21.29
CA GLU A 184 14.59 20.49 21.73
C GLU A 184 15.52 20.11 20.57
N SER A 185 15.05 19.32 19.61
CA SER A 185 15.83 18.98 18.41
C SER A 185 15.97 20.17 17.46
N ILE A 186 14.90 20.97 17.28
CA ILE A 186 14.92 22.16 16.44
C ILE A 186 15.91 23.16 17.04
N GLU A 187 15.80 23.47 18.34
CA GLU A 187 16.68 24.43 19.01
C GLU A 187 18.17 24.09 18.86
N ARG A 188 18.53 22.79 18.89
CA ARG A 188 19.91 22.33 18.67
C ARG A 188 20.34 22.44 17.21
N LYS A 189 19.51 21.93 16.28
CA LYS A 189 19.89 21.75 14.88
C LYS A 189 19.66 22.97 13.99
N PHE A 190 18.91 23.97 14.46
CA PHE A 190 18.51 25.12 13.65
C PHE A 190 19.70 25.94 13.13
N TYR A 191 20.80 25.98 13.87
CA TYR A 191 22.02 26.71 13.49
C TYR A 191 23.19 25.78 13.14
N GLU A 192 22.98 24.47 13.11
CA GLU A 192 23.98 23.51 12.65
C GLU A 192 24.05 23.53 11.12
N LYS A 193 25.27 23.66 10.58
CA LYS A 193 25.56 23.70 9.15
C LYS A 193 25.87 22.31 8.62
#